data_AF-A0A961AQP1-F1
#
_entry.id   AF-A0A961AQP1-F1
#
_cell.length_a   1.000
_cell.length_b   1.000
_cell.length_c   1.000
_cell.angle_alpha   90.00
_cell.angle_beta   90.00
_cell.angle_gamma   90.00
#
_symmetry.space_group_name_H-M   'P 1'
#
loop_
_entity.id
_entity.type
_entity.pdbx_description
1 polymer ?
#
loop_
_entity_poly.entity_id
_entity_poly.type
_entity_poly.pdbx_seq_one_letter_code
_entity_poly.pdbx_strand_id
1 'polypeptide(L)'
;MTTKAQPHDTQDDLATLTKRPSIWKTAPIDAAVLLAILAVCNWLISKDDPGWQRLNPTPWLVLPFFLGGRYGAAAGLVGALLAAASVLLLQWSFGNMTPQALFTTKPYYFLALVLGAAVGTLIHRLVAGPSDQLRRQAIAIADRNQRFEEDIALYRANESRLQQALLLEGAENLSLPSEIQRLFAGDHGRFDDGLLELFTRDFGVIAAAIYRDETGRHPVLTRAAVTSASETEFPETLPNDAAPLAEAALSSGKLATWQSSWDGGIPKTEEGSSHRPHLAAIPWQQSAATHSGPRAVLLIARMEFGAITWDNFARIEAVLDWCLGRFQASDLGAETKDPNRKRLLSNQLFARQIEIAHRLEKDLHLPGRLILFAANSSAPSTVLETFAERLGNAAAPGDPVGAVGDGKTIPIAIGVLSPVSSHEAADQIATQLLRRTETEDDSVKHHVFSLTEAIRIVKGSQSASNVQAHAAAPTPQKPAAAPEAVNAPASTD
;
A
#
# COMPACT_ATOMS: atom_id res chain seq x y z
N MET A 1 9.94 0.12 14.43
CA MET A 1 11.39 -0.01 14.70
C MET A 1 11.95 -1.10 13.81
N THR A 2 12.43 -0.74 12.63
CA THR A 2 13.13 -1.69 11.74
C THR A 2 14.61 -1.63 12.07
N THR A 3 15.12 -2.71 12.66
CA THR A 3 16.54 -2.89 12.98
C THR A 3 17.31 -2.81 11.67
N LYS A 4 18.00 -1.69 11.46
CA LYS A 4 18.88 -1.47 10.31
C LYS A 4 20.03 -2.47 10.47
N ALA A 5 19.96 -3.60 9.77
CA ALA A 5 21.05 -4.57 9.74
C ALA A 5 22.30 -3.84 9.21
N GLN A 6 23.29 -3.67 10.09
CA GLN A 6 24.52 -2.97 9.78
C GLN A 6 25.29 -3.79 8.74
N PRO A 7 25.54 -3.29 7.52
CA PRO A 7 26.18 -4.06 6.44
C PRO A 7 27.71 -4.20 6.62
N HIS A 8 28.24 -4.07 7.84
CA HIS A 8 29.67 -3.83 8.04
C HIS A 8 30.53 -5.09 8.28
N ASP A 9 29.95 -6.27 8.54
CA ASP A 9 30.72 -7.48 8.88
C ASP A 9 30.98 -8.46 7.72
N THR A 10 30.18 -8.44 6.66
CA THR A 10 30.32 -9.43 5.57
C THR A 10 31.56 -9.22 4.69
N GLN A 11 32.10 -8.00 4.65
CA GLN A 11 33.25 -7.68 3.80
C GLN A 11 34.58 -8.17 4.39
N ASP A 12 34.71 -8.14 5.72
CA ASP A 12 35.89 -8.68 6.43
C ASP A 12 35.88 -10.22 6.41
N ASP A 13 34.71 -10.85 6.47
CA ASP A 13 34.58 -12.30 6.32
C ASP A 13 34.95 -12.78 4.91
N LEU A 14 34.61 -12.02 3.86
CA LEU A 14 35.07 -12.32 2.51
C LEU A 14 36.57 -12.14 2.35
N ALA A 15 37.17 -11.14 3.01
CA ALA A 15 38.62 -10.94 2.99
C ALA A 15 39.36 -12.09 3.69
N THR A 16 38.85 -12.62 4.80
CA THR A 16 39.46 -13.77 5.49
C THR A 16 39.34 -15.07 4.69
N LEU A 17 38.25 -15.28 3.97
CA LEU A 17 38.07 -16.43 3.05
C LEU A 17 39.04 -16.43 1.85
N THR A 18 39.68 -15.31 1.54
CA THR A 18 40.66 -15.24 0.43
C THR A 18 42.09 -15.61 0.82
N LYS A 19 42.41 -15.71 2.12
CA LYS A 19 43.74 -16.14 2.56
C LYS A 19 43.88 -17.65 2.39
N ARG A 20 44.39 -18.08 1.23
CA ARG A 20 44.85 -19.47 1.04
C ARG A 20 45.85 -19.81 2.16
N PRO A 21 45.64 -20.88 2.94
CA PRO A 21 46.67 -21.36 3.84
C PRO A 21 47.94 -21.63 3.02
N SER A 22 49.08 -21.13 3.48
CA SER A 22 50.33 -21.26 2.74
C SER A 22 50.60 -22.74 2.48
N ILE A 23 50.75 -23.10 1.20
CA ILE A 23 50.92 -24.47 0.69
C ILE A 23 51.95 -25.27 1.52
N TRP A 24 53.00 -24.60 1.98
CA TRP A 24 54.10 -25.17 2.75
C TRP A 24 53.76 -25.62 4.18
N LYS A 25 52.65 -25.14 4.76
CA LYS A 25 52.24 -25.52 6.12
C LYS A 25 51.40 -26.79 6.14
N THR A 26 50.58 -27.03 5.12
CA THR A 26 49.64 -28.17 5.09
C THR A 26 50.20 -29.37 4.32
N ALA A 27 51.06 -29.15 3.32
CA ALA A 27 51.71 -30.22 2.57
C ALA A 27 52.40 -31.31 3.42
N PRO A 28 53.19 -31.00 4.48
CA PRO A 28 53.81 -32.04 5.29
C PRO A 28 52.80 -32.82 6.13
N ILE A 29 51.71 -32.19 6.57
CA ILE A 29 50.65 -32.85 7.34
C ILE A 29 49.90 -33.83 6.44
N ASP A 30 49.48 -33.38 5.25
CA ASP A 30 48.79 -34.23 4.28
C ASP A 30 49.71 -35.38 3.82
N ALA A 31 51.01 -35.14 3.65
CA ALA A 31 51.99 -36.19 3.37
C ALA A 31 52.10 -37.21 4.51
N ALA A 32 52.17 -36.76 5.77
CA ALA A 32 52.23 -37.65 6.93
C ALA A 32 50.96 -38.50 7.08
N VAL A 33 49.78 -37.91 6.85
CA VAL A 33 48.50 -38.62 6.88
C VAL A 33 48.43 -39.65 5.76
N LEU A 34 48.83 -39.28 4.53
CA LEU A 34 48.87 -40.22 3.41
C LEU A 34 49.87 -41.37 3.66
N LEU A 35 51.03 -41.08 4.25
CA LEU A 35 51.99 -42.11 4.66
C LEU A 35 51.38 -43.07 5.69
N ALA A 36 50.67 -42.54 6.69
CA ALA A 36 50.01 -43.36 7.70
C ALA A 36 48.92 -44.25 7.11
N ILE A 37 48.08 -43.70 6.22
CA ILE A 37 47.03 -44.45 5.52
C ILE A 37 47.65 -45.55 4.66
N LEU A 38 48.68 -45.23 3.85
CA LEU A 38 49.37 -46.21 3.03
C LEU A 38 50.04 -47.30 3.88
N ALA A 39 50.66 -46.94 5.01
CA ALA A 39 51.25 -47.90 5.93
C ALA A 39 50.20 -48.89 6.46
N VAL A 40 49.03 -48.40 6.89
CA VAL A 40 47.93 -49.22 7.39
C VAL A 40 47.36 -50.12 6.29
N CYS A 41 47.10 -49.56 5.10
CA CYS A 41 46.64 -50.34 3.95
C CYS A 41 47.61 -51.44 3.56
N ASN A 42 48.92 -51.15 3.53
CA ASN A 42 49.94 -52.14 3.20
C ASN A 42 50.04 -53.23 4.27
N TRP A 43 49.96 -52.86 5.56
CA TRP A 43 49.99 -53.81 6.66
C TRP A 43 48.78 -54.77 6.65
N LEU A 44 47.61 -54.28 6.24
CA LEU A 44 46.41 -55.11 6.06
C LEU A 44 46.56 -56.12 4.91
N ILE A 45 47.27 -55.76 3.84
CA ILE A 45 47.49 -56.63 2.67
C ILE A 45 48.60 -57.66 2.94
N SER A 46 49.70 -57.23 3.54
CA SER A 46 50.83 -58.10 3.91
C SER A 46 51.40 -57.66 5.25
N LYS A 47 51.22 -58.50 6.27
CA LYS A 47 51.72 -58.22 7.63
C LYS A 47 53.25 -58.25 7.71
N ASP A 48 53.89 -58.99 6.80
CA ASP A 48 55.33 -59.24 6.80
C ASP A 48 56.11 -58.32 5.86
N ASP A 49 55.43 -57.58 4.97
CA ASP A 49 56.04 -56.58 4.09
C ASP A 49 55.17 -55.32 4.04
N PRO A 50 55.61 -54.19 4.62
CA PRO A 50 54.90 -52.92 4.55
C PRO A 50 54.90 -52.28 3.15
N GLY A 51 55.18 -53.05 2.10
CA GLY A 51 55.22 -52.64 0.70
C GLY A 51 56.55 -52.06 0.25
N TRP A 52 57.65 -52.40 0.94
CA TRP A 52 58.98 -51.86 0.64
C TRP A 52 59.84 -52.82 -0.17
N GLN A 53 59.59 -54.12 -0.07
CA GLN A 53 60.52 -55.14 -0.58
C GLN A 53 59.92 -56.05 -1.66
N ARG A 54 58.71 -56.60 -1.44
CA ARG A 54 58.09 -57.65 -2.27
C ARG A 54 56.98 -57.12 -3.18
N LEU A 55 56.27 -56.08 -2.76
CA LEU A 55 55.27 -55.41 -3.60
C LEU A 55 55.95 -54.54 -4.68
N ASN A 56 55.86 -54.97 -5.94
CA ASN A 56 56.35 -54.25 -7.11
C ASN A 56 55.20 -54.03 -8.12
N PRO A 57 54.80 -52.78 -8.42
CA PRO A 57 55.37 -51.51 -7.97
C PRO A 57 55.11 -51.20 -6.50
N THR A 58 55.98 -50.38 -5.87
CA THR A 58 55.82 -50.03 -4.47
C THR A 58 54.64 -49.06 -4.28
N PRO A 59 53.71 -49.33 -3.35
CA PRO A 59 52.55 -48.47 -3.09
C PRO A 59 52.91 -47.04 -2.67
N TRP A 60 54.12 -46.84 -2.15
CA TRP A 60 54.67 -45.53 -1.79
C TRP A 60 54.82 -44.57 -2.97
N LEU A 61 54.85 -45.08 -4.20
CA LEU A 61 54.88 -44.28 -5.43
C LEU A 61 53.57 -43.55 -5.70
N VAL A 62 52.51 -43.83 -4.95
CA VAL A 62 51.20 -43.16 -5.07
C VAL A 62 51.22 -41.77 -4.40
N LEU A 63 52.07 -41.56 -3.39
CA LEU A 63 52.14 -40.32 -2.62
C LEU A 63 52.52 -39.08 -3.45
N PRO A 64 53.50 -39.14 -4.37
CA PRO A 64 53.82 -38.04 -5.29
C PRO A 64 52.66 -37.62 -6.19
N PHE A 65 51.81 -38.57 -6.60
CA PHE A 65 50.63 -38.27 -7.44
C PHE A 65 49.58 -37.47 -6.66
N PHE A 66 49.29 -37.87 -5.42
CA PHE A 66 48.33 -37.14 -4.58
C PHE A 66 48.85 -35.77 -4.15
N LEU A 67 50.12 -35.67 -3.75
CA LEU A 67 50.74 -34.38 -3.45
C LEU A 67 50.80 -33.48 -4.69
N GLY A 68 51.15 -34.03 -5.84
CA GLY A 68 51.20 -33.31 -7.11
C GLY A 68 49.82 -32.81 -7.57
N GLY A 69 48.78 -33.64 -7.44
CA GLY A 69 47.42 -33.26 -7.81
C GLY A 69 46.86 -32.13 -6.94
N ARG A 70 47.14 -32.16 -5.63
CA ARG A 70 46.63 -31.17 -4.68
C ARG A 70 47.44 -29.88 -4.66
N TYR A 71 48.77 -29.97 -4.67
CA TYR A 71 49.67 -28.85 -4.43
C TYR A 71 50.47 -28.40 -5.67
N GLY A 72 50.31 -29.08 -6.81
CA GLY A 72 50.95 -28.74 -8.08
C GLY A 72 52.31 -29.42 -8.30
N ALA A 73 52.95 -29.08 -9.42
CA ALA A 73 54.13 -29.77 -9.96
C ALA A 73 55.28 -29.92 -8.95
N ALA A 74 55.62 -28.81 -8.28
CA ALA A 74 56.80 -28.74 -7.42
C ALA A 74 56.65 -29.65 -6.20
N ALA A 75 55.47 -29.69 -5.57
CA ALA A 75 55.19 -30.58 -4.46
C ALA A 75 55.16 -32.05 -4.88
N GLY A 76 54.62 -32.36 -6.06
CA GLY A 76 54.66 -33.71 -6.64
C GLY A 76 56.10 -34.19 -6.90
N LEU A 77 56.95 -33.31 -7.45
CA LEU A 77 58.36 -33.62 -7.73
C LEU A 77 59.16 -33.82 -6.44
N VAL A 78 58.98 -32.96 -5.44
CA VAL A 78 59.62 -33.11 -4.12
C VAL A 78 59.14 -34.40 -3.45
N GLY A 79 57.84 -34.68 -3.49
CA GLY A 79 57.27 -35.93 -2.98
C GLY A 79 57.85 -37.17 -3.68
N ALA A 80 58.02 -37.13 -5.00
CA ALA A 80 58.64 -38.21 -5.76
C ALA A 80 60.10 -38.43 -5.41
N LEU A 81 60.88 -37.36 -5.27
CA LEU A 81 62.27 -37.44 -4.84
C LEU A 81 62.38 -38.06 -3.44
N LEU A 82 61.55 -37.62 -2.49
CA LEU A 82 61.55 -38.15 -1.13
C LEU A 82 61.10 -39.62 -1.08
N ALA A 83 60.08 -40.00 -1.85
CA ALA A 83 59.62 -41.38 -1.94
C ALA A 83 60.70 -42.28 -2.58
N ALA A 84 61.32 -41.85 -3.67
CA ALA A 84 62.40 -42.61 -4.30
C ALA A 84 63.63 -42.72 -3.37
N ALA A 85 64.06 -41.63 -2.75
CA ALA A 85 65.19 -41.61 -1.83
C ALA A 85 64.96 -42.50 -0.59
N SER A 86 63.75 -42.48 -0.01
CA SER A 86 63.42 -43.31 1.15
C SER A 86 63.38 -44.80 0.81
N VAL A 87 62.79 -45.19 -0.33
CA VAL A 87 62.82 -46.58 -0.82
C VAL A 87 64.25 -47.05 -1.05
N LEU A 88 65.10 -46.23 -1.69
CA LEU A 88 66.50 -46.57 -1.96
C LEU A 88 67.31 -46.74 -0.67
N LEU A 89 67.17 -45.81 0.28
CA LEU A 89 67.89 -45.83 1.55
C LEU A 89 67.49 -47.05 2.39
N LEU A 90 66.20 -47.40 2.42
CA LEU A 90 65.71 -48.59 3.11
C LEU A 90 66.21 -49.89 2.44
N GLN A 91 66.12 -50.01 1.11
CA GLN A 91 66.60 -51.22 0.41
C GLN A 91 68.11 -51.43 0.56
N TRP A 92 68.89 -50.34 0.60
CA TRP A 92 70.31 -50.39 0.90
C TRP A 92 70.59 -50.81 2.36
N SER A 93 69.85 -50.23 3.32
CA SER A 93 70.02 -50.55 4.75
C SER A 93 69.69 -52.00 5.09
N PHE A 94 68.78 -52.65 4.37
CA PHE A 94 68.47 -54.07 4.54
C PHE A 94 69.42 -55.01 3.79
N GLY A 95 70.48 -54.49 3.16
CA GLY A 95 71.53 -55.30 2.52
C GLY A 95 71.08 -56.00 1.22
N ASN A 96 69.92 -55.63 0.68
CA ASN A 96 69.27 -56.38 -0.40
C ASN A 96 69.88 -56.11 -1.79
N MET A 97 70.43 -54.91 -2.05
CA MET A 97 71.00 -54.54 -3.35
C MET A 97 72.05 -53.42 -3.23
N THR A 98 73.05 -53.42 -4.13
CA THR A 98 73.97 -52.28 -4.30
C THR A 98 73.25 -51.13 -5.04
N PRO A 99 73.61 -49.86 -4.79
CA PRO A 99 72.98 -48.71 -5.45
C PRO A 99 72.98 -48.83 -6.98
N GLN A 100 74.07 -49.31 -7.57
CA GLN A 100 74.18 -49.52 -9.02
C GLN A 100 73.17 -50.55 -9.55
N ALA A 101 72.94 -51.65 -8.82
CA ALA A 101 71.96 -52.66 -9.20
C ALA A 101 70.52 -52.15 -9.14
N LEU A 102 70.22 -51.15 -8.30
CA LEU A 102 68.88 -50.56 -8.20
C LEU A 102 68.52 -49.72 -9.43
N PHE A 103 69.48 -48.97 -9.98
CA PHE A 103 69.27 -48.18 -11.20
C PHE A 103 69.00 -49.07 -12.43
N THR A 104 69.66 -50.23 -12.52
CA THR A 104 69.50 -51.14 -13.66
C THR A 104 68.29 -52.05 -13.52
N THR A 105 67.97 -52.52 -12.31
CA THR A 105 66.95 -53.55 -12.09
C THR A 105 65.54 -52.97 -11.91
N LYS A 106 65.43 -51.70 -11.47
CA LYS A 106 64.15 -51.08 -11.11
C LYS A 106 63.99 -49.67 -11.71
N PRO A 107 64.01 -49.51 -13.05
CA PRO A 107 63.92 -48.20 -13.72
C PRO A 107 62.57 -47.48 -13.48
N TYR A 108 61.55 -48.22 -13.04
CA TYR A 108 60.22 -47.68 -12.77
C TYR A 108 60.18 -46.65 -11.62
N TYR A 109 61.15 -46.62 -10.70
CA TYR A 109 61.24 -45.58 -9.68
C TYR A 109 61.52 -44.19 -10.30
N PHE A 110 62.34 -44.13 -11.34
CA PHE A 110 62.61 -42.90 -12.09
C PHE A 110 61.42 -42.52 -12.97
N LEU A 111 60.75 -43.51 -13.56
CA LEU A 111 59.53 -43.29 -14.31
C LEU A 111 58.42 -42.71 -13.42
N ALA A 112 58.31 -43.16 -12.18
CA ALA A 112 57.36 -42.61 -11.22
C ALA A 112 57.63 -41.15 -10.83
N LEU A 113 58.88 -40.69 -10.92
CA LEU A 113 59.23 -39.28 -10.71
C LEU A 113 58.70 -38.40 -11.85
N VAL A 114 58.92 -38.83 -13.10
CA VAL A 114 58.43 -38.12 -14.28
C VAL A 114 56.90 -38.17 -14.36
N LEU A 115 56.32 -39.36 -14.14
CA LEU A 115 54.86 -39.54 -14.13
C LEU A 115 54.21 -38.80 -12.96
N GLY A 116 54.80 -38.81 -11.77
CA GLY A 116 54.27 -38.07 -10.61
C GLY A 116 54.17 -36.57 -10.86
N ALA A 117 55.20 -35.98 -11.48
CA ALA A 117 55.18 -34.57 -11.86
C ALA A 117 54.18 -34.28 -13.02
N ALA A 118 54.18 -35.11 -14.07
CA ALA A 118 53.32 -34.91 -15.24
C ALA A 118 51.83 -35.14 -14.94
N VAL A 119 51.50 -36.21 -14.21
CA VAL A 119 50.12 -36.53 -13.84
C VAL A 119 49.63 -35.59 -12.73
N GLY A 120 50.49 -35.27 -11.75
CA GLY A 120 50.17 -34.29 -10.71
C GLY A 120 49.83 -32.91 -11.28
N THR A 121 50.59 -32.44 -12.28
CA THR A 121 50.28 -31.18 -12.97
C THR A 121 48.98 -31.22 -13.76
N LEU A 122 48.69 -32.33 -14.44
CA LEU A 122 47.45 -32.50 -15.18
C LEU A 122 46.23 -32.49 -14.24
N ILE A 123 46.29 -33.26 -13.14
CA ILE A 123 45.24 -33.31 -12.13
C ILE A 123 45.05 -31.93 -11.50
N HIS A 124 46.14 -31.25 -11.13
CA HIS A 124 46.06 -29.91 -10.55
C HIS A 124 45.39 -28.92 -11.50
N ARG A 125 45.70 -28.95 -12.81
CA ARG A 125 45.07 -28.09 -13.81
C ARG A 125 43.58 -28.37 -13.96
N LEU A 126 43.19 -29.65 -13.98
CA LEU A 126 41.78 -30.06 -14.11
C LEU A 126 40.96 -29.67 -12.88
N VAL A 127 41.53 -29.76 -11.69
CA VAL A 127 40.84 -29.46 -10.43
C VAL A 127 40.86 -27.97 -10.10
N ALA A 128 41.98 -27.26 -10.35
CA ALA A 128 42.12 -25.84 -10.04
C ALA A 128 41.39 -24.93 -11.03
N GLY A 129 41.27 -25.33 -12.30
CA GLY A 129 40.63 -24.53 -13.35
C GLY A 129 39.18 -24.11 -13.05
N PRO A 130 38.29 -25.04 -12.65
CA PRO A 130 36.92 -24.71 -12.26
C PRO A 130 36.84 -23.81 -11.02
N SER A 131 37.75 -23.97 -10.05
CA SER A 131 37.78 -23.12 -8.85
C SER A 131 38.13 -21.68 -9.19
N ASP A 132 39.04 -21.45 -10.13
CA ASP A 132 39.39 -20.10 -10.58
C ASP A 132 38.24 -19.45 -11.37
N GLN A 133 37.49 -20.23 -12.15
CA GLN A 133 36.28 -19.74 -12.84
C GLN A 133 35.18 -19.37 -11.85
N LEU A 134 34.87 -20.25 -10.89
CA LEU A 134 33.88 -19.97 -9.84
C LEU A 134 34.27 -18.74 -9.02
N ARG A 135 35.56 -18.56 -8.74
CA ARG A 135 36.05 -17.36 -8.04
C ARG A 135 35.84 -16.09 -8.86
N ARG A 136 36.13 -16.13 -10.17
CA ARG A 136 35.85 -14.98 -11.07
C ARG A 136 34.37 -14.67 -11.14
N GLN A 137 33.51 -15.69 -11.19
CA GLN A 137 32.06 -15.52 -11.17
C GLN A 137 31.57 -14.93 -9.85
N ALA A 138 32.08 -15.41 -8.71
CA ALA A 138 31.75 -14.87 -7.40
C ALA A 138 32.14 -13.39 -7.27
N ILE A 139 33.34 -13.01 -7.75
CA ILE A 139 33.78 -11.60 -7.79
C ILE A 139 32.87 -10.77 -8.71
N ALA A 140 32.51 -11.28 -9.89
CA ALA A 140 31.63 -10.58 -10.82
C ALA A 140 30.20 -10.40 -10.29
N ILE A 141 29.69 -11.37 -9.53
CA ILE A 141 28.38 -11.26 -8.86
C ILE A 141 28.44 -10.25 -7.71
N ALA A 142 29.50 -10.27 -6.91
CA ALA A 142 29.70 -9.29 -5.85
C ALA A 142 29.74 -7.85 -6.39
N ASP A 143 30.47 -7.61 -7.48
CA ASP A 143 30.53 -6.31 -8.16
C ASP A 143 29.16 -5.87 -8.69
N ARG A 144 28.37 -6.80 -9.25
CA ARG A 144 26.99 -6.50 -9.69
C ARG A 144 26.06 -6.16 -8.53
N ASN A 145 26.13 -6.89 -7.43
CA ASN A 145 25.31 -6.61 -6.26
C ASN A 145 25.62 -5.23 -5.68
N GLN A 146 26.91 -4.86 -5.62
CA GLN A 146 27.31 -3.53 -5.18
C GLN A 146 26.71 -2.43 -6.06
N ARG A 147 26.74 -2.59 -7.39
CA ARG A 147 26.12 -1.61 -8.32
C ARG A 147 24.60 -1.51 -8.12
N PHE A 148 23.92 -2.63 -7.89
CA PHE A 148 22.49 -2.61 -7.60
C PHE A 148 22.16 -1.90 -6.28
N GLU A 149 23.01 -2.05 -5.26
CA GLU A 149 22.86 -1.31 -4.00
C GLU A 149 23.03 0.21 -4.20
N GLU A 150 24.00 0.62 -5.02
CA GLU A 150 24.20 2.02 -5.41
C GLU A 150 22.99 2.58 -6.19
N ASP A 151 22.45 1.81 -7.14
CA ASP A 151 21.26 2.20 -7.90
C ASP A 151 20.02 2.34 -7.00
N ILE A 152 19.78 1.40 -6.08
CA ILE A 152 18.66 1.48 -5.12
C ILE A 152 18.81 2.72 -4.24
N ALA A 153 20.03 3.05 -3.81
CA ALA A 153 20.29 4.24 -3.03
C ALA A 153 19.97 5.51 -3.82
N LEU A 154 20.32 5.57 -5.11
CA LEU A 154 19.97 6.68 -6.01
C LEU A 154 18.46 6.80 -6.21
N TYR A 155 17.74 5.68 -6.42
CA TYR A 155 16.29 5.70 -6.56
C TYR A 155 15.60 6.24 -5.30
N ARG A 156 16.01 5.80 -4.11
CA ARG A 156 15.46 6.32 -2.84
C ARG A 156 15.76 7.80 -2.64
N ALA A 157 16.95 8.26 -3.05
CA ALA A 157 17.31 9.68 -3.00
C ALA A 157 16.48 10.52 -3.99
N ASN A 158 16.18 9.99 -5.17
CA ASN A 158 15.32 10.65 -6.15
C ASN A 158 13.86 10.65 -5.71
N GLU A 159 13.37 9.55 -5.14
CA GLU A 159 12.03 9.47 -4.57
C GLU A 159 11.84 10.47 -3.43
N SER A 160 12.79 10.57 -2.50
CA SER A 160 12.70 11.55 -1.41
C SER A 160 12.76 12.98 -1.92
N ARG A 161 13.58 13.26 -2.94
CA ARG A 161 13.60 14.57 -3.62
C ARG A 161 12.29 14.86 -4.34
N LEU A 162 11.69 13.87 -5.00
CA LEU A 162 10.40 14.02 -5.66
C LEU A 162 9.30 14.26 -4.62
N GLN A 163 9.28 13.50 -3.52
CA GLN A 163 8.35 13.72 -2.42
C GLN A 163 8.56 15.11 -1.81
N GLN A 164 9.80 15.56 -1.60
CA GLN A 164 10.10 16.88 -1.09
C GLN A 164 9.70 17.99 -2.09
N ALA A 165 9.95 17.80 -3.37
CA ALA A 165 9.48 18.69 -4.43
C ALA A 165 7.96 18.74 -4.48
N LEU A 166 7.27 17.59 -4.41
CA LEU A 166 5.82 17.51 -4.33
C LEU A 166 5.27 18.11 -3.03
N LEU A 167 6.01 18.08 -1.92
CA LEU A 167 5.62 18.75 -0.68
C LEU A 167 5.82 20.27 -0.76
N LEU A 168 6.85 20.74 -1.47
CA LEU A 168 7.14 22.16 -1.66
C LEU A 168 6.24 22.79 -2.74
N GLU A 169 6.02 22.09 -3.85
CA GLU A 169 5.18 22.50 -4.97
C GLU A 169 3.69 22.20 -4.67
N GLY A 170 3.41 21.14 -3.90
CA GLY A 170 2.10 20.87 -3.30
C GLY A 170 1.81 21.69 -2.03
N ALA A 171 2.71 22.57 -1.59
CA ALA A 171 2.35 23.61 -0.62
C ALA A 171 1.61 24.78 -1.29
N GLU A 172 1.81 25.00 -2.59
CA GLU A 172 1.03 25.95 -3.39
C GLU A 172 -0.25 25.31 -3.94
N ASN A 173 -0.24 24.00 -4.18
CA ASN A 173 -1.43 23.18 -4.39
C ASN A 173 -1.74 22.39 -3.13
N LEU A 174 -2.18 23.08 -2.07
CA LEU A 174 -2.84 22.43 -0.94
C LEU A 174 -3.83 21.43 -1.52
N SER A 175 -3.61 20.15 -1.25
CA SER A 175 -4.48 19.13 -1.82
C SER A 175 -5.90 19.49 -1.41
N LEU A 176 -6.83 19.51 -2.37
CA LEU A 176 -8.27 19.71 -2.18
C LEU A 176 -8.81 19.15 -0.83
N PRO A 177 -8.38 17.95 -0.35
CA PRO A 177 -8.75 17.46 0.98
C PRO A 177 -8.38 18.37 2.15
N SER A 178 -7.18 18.91 2.16
CA SER A 178 -6.71 19.83 3.21
C SER A 178 -7.50 21.14 3.21
N GLU A 179 -7.93 21.59 2.03
CA GLU A 179 -8.74 22.80 1.90
C GLU A 179 -10.18 22.57 2.33
N ILE A 180 -10.76 21.43 1.96
CA ILE A 180 -12.05 20.97 2.47
C ILE A 180 -12.00 20.83 4.00
N GLN A 181 -10.92 20.27 4.55
CA GLN A 181 -10.74 20.17 6.01
C GLN A 181 -10.64 21.56 6.66
N ARG A 182 -9.91 22.51 6.06
CA ARG A 182 -9.86 23.90 6.52
C ARG A 182 -11.23 24.57 6.49
N LEU A 183 -12.00 24.32 5.43
CA LEU A 183 -13.37 24.83 5.28
C LEU A 183 -14.26 24.36 6.44
N PHE A 184 -14.14 23.09 6.85
CA PHE A 184 -14.88 22.53 7.99
C PHE A 184 -14.33 22.90 9.36
N ALA A 185 -13.06 23.29 9.45
CA ALA A 185 -12.47 23.80 10.68
C ALA A 185 -12.81 25.28 10.93
N GLY A 186 -13.25 25.99 9.90
CA GLY A 186 -13.64 27.40 9.96
C GLY A 186 -14.98 27.65 10.66
N ASP A 187 -15.37 28.92 10.70
CA ASP A 187 -16.67 29.36 11.23
C ASP A 187 -17.80 28.93 10.28
N HIS A 188 -18.83 28.25 10.82
CA HIS A 188 -19.99 27.80 10.05
C HIS A 188 -20.70 28.94 9.31
N GLY A 189 -20.69 30.15 9.88
CA GLY A 189 -21.30 31.33 9.24
C GLY A 189 -20.60 31.79 7.96
N ARG A 190 -19.36 31.36 7.73
CA ARG A 190 -18.55 31.70 6.54
C ARG A 190 -18.28 30.51 5.63
N PHE A 191 -19.03 29.42 5.80
CA PHE A 191 -18.84 28.20 5.03
C PHE A 191 -19.07 28.44 3.53
N ASP A 192 -20.13 29.14 3.18
CA ASP A 192 -20.47 29.40 1.77
C ASP A 192 -19.39 30.29 1.10
N ASP A 193 -18.84 31.27 1.82
CA ASP A 193 -17.73 32.10 1.34
C ASP A 193 -16.45 31.27 1.12
N GLY A 194 -16.07 30.46 2.11
CA GLY A 194 -14.89 29.60 2.00
C GLY A 194 -15.02 28.55 0.89
N LEU A 195 -16.24 28.09 0.61
CA LEU A 195 -16.53 27.18 -0.50
C LEU A 195 -16.37 27.87 -1.86
N LEU A 196 -16.79 29.13 -1.98
CA LEU A 196 -16.56 29.93 -3.19
C LEU A 196 -15.08 30.28 -3.38
N GLU A 197 -14.35 30.56 -2.30
CA GLU A 197 -12.89 30.73 -2.34
C GLU A 197 -12.18 29.46 -2.82
N LEU A 198 -12.61 28.29 -2.33
CA LEU A 198 -12.14 26.99 -2.80
C LEU A 198 -12.38 26.82 -4.31
N PHE A 199 -13.59 27.11 -4.79
CA PHE A 199 -13.91 27.05 -6.22
C PHE A 199 -13.10 28.04 -7.06
N THR A 200 -12.80 29.21 -6.51
CA THR A 200 -11.99 30.21 -7.18
C THR A 200 -10.55 29.72 -7.37
N ARG A 201 -9.96 29.14 -6.32
CA ARG A 201 -8.57 28.68 -6.32
C ARG A 201 -8.36 27.39 -7.11
N ASP A 202 -9.16 26.36 -6.84
CA ASP A 202 -8.88 25.00 -7.32
C ASP A 202 -9.57 24.69 -8.66
N PHE A 203 -10.63 25.43 -8.99
CA PHE A 203 -11.49 25.13 -10.14
C PHE A 203 -11.53 26.26 -11.17
N GLY A 204 -10.75 27.33 -10.96
CA GLY A 204 -10.66 28.47 -11.88
C GLY A 204 -11.95 29.28 -11.98
N VAL A 205 -12.84 29.22 -10.98
CA VAL A 205 -14.10 29.96 -10.96
C VAL A 205 -13.81 31.44 -10.68
N ILE A 206 -14.11 32.32 -11.64
CA ILE A 206 -13.81 33.76 -11.49
C ILE A 206 -14.98 34.52 -10.86
N ALA A 207 -16.20 34.15 -11.24
CA ALA A 207 -17.42 34.80 -10.76
C ALA A 207 -18.50 33.75 -10.55
N ALA A 208 -18.85 33.51 -9.29
CA ALA A 208 -19.94 32.67 -8.85
C ALA A 208 -20.64 33.19 -7.58
N ALA A 209 -21.85 32.71 -7.36
CA ALA A 209 -22.63 32.98 -6.16
C ALA A 209 -23.43 31.74 -5.74
N ILE A 210 -23.63 31.58 -4.43
CA ILE A 210 -24.49 30.55 -3.86
C ILE A 210 -25.80 31.23 -3.47
N TYR A 211 -26.90 30.66 -3.95
CA TYR A 211 -28.25 31.11 -3.65
C TYR A 211 -29.01 30.03 -2.88
N ARG A 212 -29.84 30.42 -1.91
CA ARG A 212 -30.64 29.54 -1.07
C ARG A 212 -32.13 29.87 -1.22
N ASP A 213 -32.97 28.84 -1.20
CA ASP A 213 -34.41 28.97 -1.06
C ASP A 213 -34.77 28.79 0.43
N GLU A 214 -34.97 29.90 1.12
CA GLU A 214 -35.37 29.92 2.53
C GLU A 214 -36.82 29.49 2.76
N THR A 215 -37.69 29.71 1.77
CA THR A 215 -39.14 29.53 1.93
C THR A 215 -39.61 28.13 1.51
N GLY A 216 -38.77 27.38 0.77
CA GLY A 216 -39.10 26.08 0.21
C GLY A 216 -40.26 26.12 -0.81
N ARG A 217 -40.72 27.31 -1.19
CA ARG A 217 -41.95 27.54 -1.97
C ARG A 217 -41.71 28.31 -3.28
N HIS A 218 -40.46 28.48 -3.71
CA HIS A 218 -40.06 28.97 -5.05
C HIS A 218 -40.84 30.19 -5.58
N PRO A 219 -40.51 31.40 -5.10
CA PRO A 219 -40.46 32.50 -6.08
C PRO A 219 -39.14 33.29 -6.09
N VAL A 220 -38.38 33.28 -5.00
CA VAL A 220 -37.20 34.16 -4.83
C VAL A 220 -36.08 33.41 -4.14
N LEU A 221 -34.91 33.39 -4.76
CA LEU A 221 -33.69 32.87 -4.17
C LEU A 221 -32.91 34.00 -3.49
N THR A 222 -32.43 33.78 -2.26
CA THR A 222 -31.61 34.74 -1.51
C THR A 222 -30.13 34.39 -1.66
N ARG A 223 -29.29 35.39 -1.93
CA ARG A 223 -27.84 35.21 -2.11
C ARG A 223 -27.19 34.95 -0.75
N ALA A 224 -26.63 33.76 -0.58
CA ALA A 224 -25.95 33.36 0.65
C ALA A 224 -24.47 33.77 0.64
N ALA A 225 -23.79 33.62 -0.51
CA ALA A 225 -22.40 34.02 -0.68
C ALA A 225 -22.12 34.43 -2.13
N VAL A 226 -21.09 35.23 -2.33
CA VAL A 226 -20.66 35.70 -3.66
C VAL A 226 -19.15 35.83 -3.70
N THR A 227 -18.55 35.37 -4.79
CA THR A 227 -17.14 35.66 -5.11
C THR A 227 -16.95 37.17 -5.27
N SER A 228 -15.71 37.68 -5.25
CA SER A 228 -15.37 39.13 -5.36
C SER A 228 -15.90 39.90 -6.60
N ALA A 229 -16.79 39.30 -7.40
CA ALA A 229 -17.53 39.91 -8.48
C ALA A 229 -18.44 41.07 -8.01
N SER A 230 -18.72 41.99 -8.93
CA SER A 230 -19.55 43.17 -8.67
C SER A 230 -21.00 42.76 -8.32
N GLU A 231 -21.60 43.44 -7.34
CA GLU A 231 -23.01 43.28 -6.93
C GLU A 231 -24.00 43.33 -8.11
N THR A 232 -23.61 43.94 -9.23
CA THR A 232 -24.42 43.99 -10.45
C THR A 232 -24.60 42.64 -11.14
N GLU A 233 -23.67 41.70 -10.98
CA GLU A 233 -23.70 40.38 -11.65
C GLU A 233 -24.52 39.35 -10.87
N PHE A 234 -24.57 39.49 -9.55
CA PHE A 234 -25.28 38.60 -8.65
C PHE A 234 -26.13 39.43 -7.66
N PRO A 235 -27.40 39.75 -7.97
CA PRO A 235 -28.24 40.53 -7.07
C PRO A 235 -28.52 39.76 -5.76
N GLU A 236 -28.84 40.48 -4.67
CA GLU A 236 -29.15 39.86 -3.37
C GLU A 236 -30.36 38.92 -3.43
N THR A 237 -31.35 39.28 -4.24
CA THR A 237 -32.51 38.44 -4.51
C THR A 237 -32.58 38.15 -6.00
N LEU A 238 -32.73 36.87 -6.32
CA LEU A 238 -32.83 36.39 -7.68
C LEU A 238 -34.24 35.82 -7.88
N PRO A 239 -35.15 36.55 -8.55
CA PRO A 239 -36.46 36.01 -8.90
C PRO A 239 -36.27 34.89 -9.92
N ASN A 240 -37.09 33.83 -9.83
CA ASN A 240 -36.97 32.65 -10.71
C ASN A 240 -36.96 33.03 -12.20
N ASP A 241 -37.82 33.98 -12.59
CA ASP A 241 -37.93 34.47 -13.97
C ASP A 241 -36.64 35.08 -14.51
N ALA A 242 -35.78 35.62 -13.64
CA ALA A 242 -34.52 36.24 -14.03
C ALA A 242 -33.37 35.24 -14.23
N ALA A 243 -33.53 33.98 -13.78
CA ALA A 243 -32.47 32.98 -13.82
C ALA A 243 -32.99 31.59 -14.24
N PRO A 244 -33.35 31.42 -15.52
CA PRO A 244 -33.92 30.16 -16.03
C PRO A 244 -32.98 28.97 -15.85
N LEU A 245 -31.65 29.19 -15.84
CA LEU A 245 -30.67 28.14 -15.55
C LEU A 245 -30.75 27.65 -14.10
N ALA A 246 -30.99 28.55 -13.14
CA ALA A 246 -31.15 28.19 -11.73
C ALA A 246 -32.39 27.32 -11.55
N GLU A 247 -33.50 27.72 -12.17
CA GLU A 247 -34.75 26.95 -12.14
C GLU A 247 -34.61 25.58 -12.83
N ALA A 248 -33.95 25.53 -13.99
CA ALA A 248 -33.68 24.28 -14.68
C ALA A 248 -32.81 23.31 -13.84
N ALA A 249 -31.78 23.82 -13.18
CA ALA A 249 -30.95 23.03 -12.27
C ALA A 249 -31.77 22.53 -11.06
N LEU A 250 -32.55 23.42 -10.44
CA LEU A 250 -33.34 23.09 -9.25
C LEU A 250 -34.50 22.13 -9.55
N SER A 251 -35.12 22.22 -10.72
CA SER A 251 -36.23 21.34 -11.13
C SER A 251 -35.72 19.96 -11.57
N SER A 252 -34.59 19.91 -12.28
CA SER A 252 -33.99 18.64 -12.73
C SER A 252 -33.18 17.92 -11.65
N GLY A 253 -32.69 18.66 -10.64
CA GLY A 253 -31.73 18.15 -9.67
C GLY A 253 -30.38 17.78 -10.28
N LYS A 254 -30.05 18.32 -11.46
CA LYS A 254 -28.79 18.09 -12.18
C LYS A 254 -28.14 19.40 -12.58
N LEU A 255 -26.84 19.36 -12.86
CA LEU A 255 -26.11 20.46 -13.50
C LEU A 255 -26.85 20.94 -14.76
N ALA A 256 -27.21 22.23 -14.79
CA ALA A 256 -27.73 22.90 -15.97
C ALA A 256 -26.65 23.83 -16.53
N THR A 257 -26.38 23.71 -17.82
CA THR A 257 -25.47 24.60 -18.55
C THR A 257 -26.23 25.28 -19.67
N TRP A 258 -25.73 26.40 -20.18
CA TRP A 258 -26.37 27.06 -21.31
C TRP A 258 -26.50 26.13 -22.54
N GLN A 259 -25.54 25.23 -22.75
CA GLN A 259 -25.59 24.25 -23.85
C GLN A 259 -26.74 23.25 -23.69
N SER A 260 -27.05 22.80 -22.47
CA SER A 260 -28.20 21.90 -22.22
C SER A 260 -29.56 22.55 -22.50
N SER A 261 -29.63 23.89 -22.54
CA SER A 261 -30.84 24.62 -22.92
C SER A 261 -31.04 24.76 -24.43
N TRP A 262 -30.03 24.42 -25.25
CA TRP A 262 -30.11 24.58 -26.71
C TRP A 262 -30.98 23.51 -27.39
N ASP A 263 -31.03 22.29 -26.83
CA ASP A 263 -31.88 21.20 -27.38
C ASP A 263 -33.38 21.47 -27.21
N GLY A 264 -33.77 22.42 -26.34
CA GLY A 264 -35.15 22.85 -26.12
C GLY A 264 -35.61 24.07 -26.93
N GLY A 265 -34.73 24.63 -27.78
CA GLY A 265 -34.95 25.90 -28.45
C GLY A 265 -34.56 27.07 -27.55
N ILE A 266 -33.62 27.87 -28.03
CA ILE A 266 -33.11 29.08 -27.36
C ILE A 266 -34.33 29.92 -26.94
N PRO A 267 -34.59 30.16 -25.63
CA PRO A 267 -35.48 31.25 -25.26
C PRO A 267 -34.82 32.48 -25.86
N LYS A 268 -35.46 33.07 -26.87
CA LYS A 268 -34.99 34.30 -27.48
C LYS A 268 -34.82 35.27 -26.33
N THR A 269 -33.58 35.51 -25.93
CA THR A 269 -33.24 36.61 -25.05
C THR A 269 -33.75 37.82 -25.80
N GLU A 270 -34.88 38.36 -25.35
CA GLU A 270 -35.37 39.61 -25.87
C GLU A 270 -34.20 40.58 -25.80
N GLU A 271 -33.83 41.17 -26.93
CA GLU A 271 -32.60 41.96 -27.18
C GLU A 271 -32.42 43.20 -26.26
N GLY A 272 -33.17 43.31 -25.17
CA GLY A 272 -33.07 44.36 -24.17
C GLY A 272 -32.97 43.89 -22.71
N SER A 273 -33.00 42.58 -22.40
CA SER A 273 -32.74 42.15 -21.03
C SER A 273 -31.25 42.20 -20.75
N SER A 274 -30.82 43.16 -19.95
CA SER A 274 -29.42 43.41 -19.55
C SER A 274 -28.81 42.30 -18.67
N HIS A 275 -29.46 41.14 -18.55
CA HIS A 275 -28.98 40.04 -17.74
C HIS A 275 -27.98 39.20 -18.53
N ARG A 276 -26.71 39.30 -18.11
CA ARG A 276 -25.62 38.50 -18.67
C ARG A 276 -25.92 37.01 -18.45
N PRO A 277 -25.66 36.15 -19.44
CA PRO A 277 -25.91 34.73 -19.29
C PRO A 277 -24.95 34.11 -18.28
N HIS A 278 -25.49 33.44 -17.26
CA HIS A 278 -24.70 32.56 -16.41
C HIS A 278 -24.20 31.36 -17.24
N LEU A 279 -22.99 30.88 -16.95
CA LEU A 279 -22.36 29.75 -17.65
C LEU A 279 -23.00 28.42 -17.23
N ALA A 280 -23.15 28.22 -15.93
CA ALA A 280 -23.63 26.97 -15.34
C ALA A 280 -24.38 27.22 -14.03
N ALA A 281 -25.31 26.33 -13.72
CA ALA A 281 -26.04 26.26 -12.46
C ALA A 281 -25.95 24.82 -11.93
N ILE A 282 -25.36 24.66 -10.74
CA ILE A 282 -25.23 23.36 -10.08
C ILE A 282 -26.20 23.34 -8.89
N PRO A 283 -27.21 22.45 -8.89
CA PRO A 283 -28.12 22.37 -7.78
C PRO A 283 -27.41 21.74 -6.59
N TRP A 284 -27.61 22.34 -5.43
CA TRP A 284 -27.10 21.88 -4.16
C TRP A 284 -28.30 21.44 -3.33
N GLN A 285 -28.85 20.27 -3.68
CA GLN A 285 -30.10 19.75 -3.14
C GLN A 285 -29.90 18.48 -2.32
N GLN A 286 -30.63 18.40 -1.21
CA GLN A 286 -30.76 17.17 -0.45
C GLN A 286 -31.47 16.11 -1.30
N SER A 287 -30.95 14.87 -1.28
CA SER A 287 -31.49 13.73 -2.02
C SER A 287 -33.03 13.73 -2.00
N ALA A 288 -33.62 13.49 -3.17
CA ALA A 288 -35.04 13.69 -3.48
C ALA A 288 -36.04 13.02 -2.50
N ALA A 289 -35.58 12.07 -1.68
CA ALA A 289 -36.39 11.35 -0.71
C ALA A 289 -36.90 12.22 0.47
N THR A 290 -36.23 13.32 0.80
CA THR A 290 -36.66 14.25 1.87
C THR A 290 -37.03 15.60 1.27
N HIS A 291 -38.32 15.77 0.95
CA HIS A 291 -38.86 16.93 0.24
C HIS A 291 -38.76 18.29 0.97
N SER A 292 -38.23 18.36 2.20
CA SER A 292 -38.26 19.56 3.03
C SER A 292 -36.89 20.20 3.32
N GLY A 293 -35.83 19.77 2.64
CA GLY A 293 -34.50 20.36 2.83
C GLY A 293 -34.37 21.73 2.15
N PRO A 294 -33.60 22.68 2.71
CA PRO A 294 -33.26 23.91 2.02
C PRO A 294 -32.59 23.58 0.69
N ARG A 295 -33.09 24.18 -0.39
CA ARG A 295 -32.54 24.00 -1.73
C ARG A 295 -31.56 25.14 -1.97
N ALA A 296 -30.33 24.81 -2.32
CA ALA A 296 -29.36 25.78 -2.75
C ALA A 296 -28.98 25.56 -4.22
N VAL A 297 -28.43 26.58 -4.85
CA VAL A 297 -27.88 26.50 -6.21
C VAL A 297 -26.60 27.33 -6.28
N LEU A 298 -25.55 26.74 -6.83
CA LEU A 298 -24.33 27.45 -7.20
C LEU A 298 -24.49 27.97 -8.63
N LEU A 299 -24.48 29.29 -8.80
CA LEU A 299 -24.50 29.94 -10.10
C LEU A 299 -23.10 30.40 -10.46
N ILE A 300 -22.59 29.92 -11.60
CA ILE A 300 -21.28 30.29 -12.13
C ILE A 300 -21.52 31.18 -13.34
N ALA A 301 -21.09 32.44 -13.26
CA ALA A 301 -21.16 33.38 -14.39
C ALA A 301 -19.88 33.32 -15.23
N ARG A 302 -18.71 33.20 -14.59
CA ARG A 302 -17.42 33.21 -15.28
C ARG A 302 -16.45 32.21 -14.69
N MET A 303 -15.68 31.57 -15.56
CA MET A 303 -14.63 30.61 -15.22
C MET A 303 -13.48 30.78 -16.22
N GLU A 304 -12.25 30.43 -15.83
CA GLU A 304 -11.11 30.43 -16.75
C GLU A 304 -11.36 29.47 -17.92
N PHE A 305 -11.01 29.89 -19.13
CA PHE A 305 -11.34 29.13 -20.35
C PHE A 305 -10.83 27.68 -20.30
N GLY A 306 -9.61 27.46 -19.80
CA GLY A 306 -9.05 26.11 -19.65
C GLY A 306 -9.74 25.23 -18.59
N ALA A 307 -10.47 25.85 -17.67
CA ALA A 307 -11.22 25.16 -16.63
C ALA A 307 -12.67 24.83 -17.05
N ILE A 308 -13.15 25.32 -18.20
CA ILE A 308 -14.50 25.03 -18.73
C ILE A 308 -14.51 23.64 -19.37
N THR A 309 -14.57 22.61 -18.53
CA THR A 309 -14.67 21.20 -18.93
C THR A 309 -15.75 20.49 -18.13
N TRP A 310 -16.35 19.45 -18.72
CA TRP A 310 -17.34 18.61 -18.02
C TRP A 310 -16.74 17.94 -16.79
N ASP A 311 -15.48 17.52 -16.88
CA ASP A 311 -14.76 16.94 -15.75
C ASP A 311 -14.64 17.94 -14.60
N ASN A 312 -14.37 19.22 -14.89
CA ASN A 312 -14.27 20.24 -13.84
C ASN A 312 -15.63 20.51 -13.18
N PHE A 313 -16.71 20.61 -13.96
CA PHE A 313 -18.06 20.74 -13.39
C PHE A 313 -18.46 19.53 -12.54
N ALA A 314 -18.13 18.31 -13.00
CA ALA A 314 -18.36 17.09 -12.24
C ALA A 314 -17.58 17.11 -10.92
N ARG A 315 -16.34 17.64 -10.90
CA ARG A 315 -15.57 17.81 -9.66
C ARG A 315 -16.20 18.83 -8.71
N ILE A 316 -16.72 19.96 -9.21
CA ILE A 316 -17.42 20.96 -8.40
C ILE A 316 -18.69 20.35 -7.77
N GLU A 317 -19.50 19.66 -8.57
CA GLU A 317 -20.71 18.96 -8.11
C GLU A 317 -20.37 17.92 -7.03
N ALA A 318 -19.31 17.15 -7.25
CA ALA A 318 -18.76 16.20 -6.29
C ALA A 318 -18.39 16.82 -4.93
N VAL A 319 -17.68 17.96 -4.95
CA VAL A 319 -17.28 18.69 -3.74
C VAL A 319 -18.51 19.26 -3.05
N LEU A 320 -19.47 19.81 -3.80
CA LEU A 320 -20.75 20.29 -3.26
C LEU A 320 -21.53 19.16 -2.56
N ASP A 321 -21.63 18.00 -3.19
CA ASP A 321 -22.30 16.81 -2.63
C ASP A 321 -21.64 16.35 -1.33
N TRP A 322 -20.31 16.29 -1.32
CA TRP A 322 -19.53 15.97 -0.13
C TRP A 322 -19.79 16.98 0.99
N CYS A 323 -19.74 18.27 0.66
CA CYS A 323 -19.99 19.37 1.58
C CYS A 323 -21.40 19.30 2.17
N LEU A 324 -22.40 19.02 1.34
CA LEU A 324 -23.80 18.91 1.73
C LEU A 324 -24.02 17.81 2.75
N GLY A 325 -23.51 16.61 2.46
CA GLY A 325 -23.73 15.45 3.32
C GLY A 325 -23.13 15.66 4.70
N ARG A 326 -22.07 16.48 4.82
CA ARG A 326 -21.43 16.79 6.10
C ARG A 326 -22.14 17.92 6.84
N PHE A 327 -22.60 18.95 6.13
CA PHE A 327 -23.40 20.01 6.73
C PHE A 327 -24.68 19.44 7.36
N GLN A 328 -25.37 18.56 6.64
CA GLN A 328 -26.56 17.85 7.15
C GLN A 328 -26.28 17.06 8.42
N ALA A 329 -25.13 16.40 8.49
CA ALA A 329 -24.73 15.69 9.69
C ALA A 329 -24.49 16.62 10.88
N SER A 330 -23.90 17.80 10.62
CA SER A 330 -23.67 18.81 11.64
C SER A 330 -24.99 19.39 12.17
N ASP A 331 -25.93 19.71 11.28
CA ASP A 331 -27.24 20.25 11.65
C ASP A 331 -28.08 19.24 12.45
N LEU A 332 -28.11 17.97 12.02
CA LEU A 332 -28.76 16.89 12.77
C LEU A 332 -28.06 16.66 14.12
N GLY A 333 -26.74 16.87 14.19
CA GLY A 333 -25.98 16.84 15.43
C GLY A 333 -26.27 18.03 16.35
N ALA A 334 -26.64 19.19 15.82
CA ALA A 334 -26.94 20.38 16.62
C ALA A 334 -28.19 20.19 17.51
N GLU A 335 -29.15 19.36 17.10
CA GLU A 335 -30.35 19.04 17.88
C GLU A 335 -30.10 18.12 19.08
N THR A 336 -28.96 17.40 19.09
CA THR A 336 -28.59 16.56 20.24
C THR A 336 -27.89 17.39 21.30
N LYS A 337 -28.44 17.37 22.53
CA LYS A 337 -27.96 18.16 23.69
C LYS A 337 -26.51 17.84 24.13
N ASP A 338 -25.92 16.76 23.62
CA ASP A 338 -24.59 16.32 24.00
C ASP A 338 -23.55 16.77 22.94
N PRO A 339 -22.75 17.82 23.22
CA PRO A 339 -21.75 18.33 22.28
C PRO A 339 -20.68 17.31 21.88
N ASN A 340 -20.44 16.28 22.69
CA ASN A 340 -19.41 15.27 22.41
C ASN A 340 -19.92 14.15 21.50
N ARG A 341 -21.24 13.86 21.47
CA ARG A 341 -21.84 12.91 20.52
C ARG A 341 -21.97 13.44 19.09
N LYS A 342 -21.72 14.74 18.87
CA LYS A 342 -22.00 15.44 17.61
C LYS A 342 -21.19 14.98 16.39
N ARG A 343 -20.17 14.15 16.57
CA ARG A 343 -19.25 13.76 15.47
C ARG A 343 -19.49 12.36 14.90
N LEU A 344 -20.31 11.53 15.55
CA LEU A 344 -20.65 10.20 15.04
C LEU A 344 -21.87 10.29 14.12
N LEU A 345 -21.66 9.98 12.85
CA LEU A 345 -22.71 9.91 11.84
C LEU A 345 -23.59 8.67 12.07
N SER A 346 -24.88 8.82 11.78
CA SER A 346 -25.78 7.68 11.68
C SER A 346 -25.33 6.74 10.56
N ASN A 347 -25.63 5.44 10.67
CA ASN A 347 -25.21 4.44 9.67
C ASN A 347 -25.69 4.80 8.26
N GLN A 348 -26.86 5.43 8.13
CA GLN A 348 -27.40 5.88 6.84
C GLN A 348 -26.61 7.04 6.25
N LEU A 349 -26.30 8.06 7.07
CA LEU A 349 -25.49 9.19 6.63
C LEU A 349 -24.06 8.75 6.31
N PHE A 350 -23.48 7.88 7.14
CA PHE A 350 -22.15 7.33 6.89
C PHE A 350 -22.07 6.49 5.62
N ALA A 351 -23.08 5.63 5.38
CA ALA A 351 -23.19 4.88 4.13
C ALA A 351 -23.28 5.80 2.92
N ARG A 352 -24.09 6.86 3.01
CA ARG A 352 -24.19 7.88 1.95
C ARG A 352 -22.87 8.58 1.69
N GLN A 353 -22.10 8.90 2.74
CA GLN A 353 -20.77 9.49 2.60
C GLN A 353 -19.78 8.56 1.89
N ILE A 354 -19.83 7.25 2.19
CA ILE A 354 -19.02 6.25 1.48
C ILE A 354 -19.43 6.16 0.01
N GLU A 355 -20.72 6.21 -0.31
CA GLU A 355 -21.20 6.23 -1.69
C GLU A 355 -20.77 7.49 -2.45
N ILE A 356 -20.82 8.66 -1.80
CA ILE A 356 -20.30 9.92 -2.38
C ILE A 356 -18.80 9.76 -2.65
N ALA A 357 -17.99 9.37 -1.66
CA ALA A 357 -16.56 9.17 -1.85
C ALA A 357 -16.24 8.16 -2.96
N HIS A 358 -17.03 7.09 -3.11
CA HIS A 358 -16.82 6.12 -4.15
C HIS A 358 -17.11 6.67 -5.55
N ARG A 359 -18.11 7.54 -5.68
CA ARG A 359 -18.33 8.30 -6.92
C ARG A 359 -17.13 9.20 -7.23
N LEU A 360 -16.57 9.88 -6.22
CA LEU A 360 -15.33 10.66 -6.39
C LEU A 360 -14.16 9.79 -6.89
N GLU A 361 -13.97 8.61 -6.32
CA GLU A 361 -12.91 7.69 -6.75
C GLU A 361 -13.12 7.19 -8.18
N LYS A 362 -14.36 6.89 -8.55
CA LYS A 362 -14.70 6.37 -9.88
C LYS A 362 -14.61 7.45 -10.96
N ASP A 363 -15.22 8.59 -10.71
CA ASP A 363 -15.44 9.63 -11.73
C ASP A 363 -14.24 10.58 -11.81
N LEU A 364 -13.53 10.80 -10.70
CA LEU A 364 -12.44 11.77 -10.61
C LEU A 364 -11.07 11.13 -10.33
N HIS A 365 -11.01 9.81 -10.18
CA HIS A 365 -9.80 9.07 -9.84
C HIS A 365 -9.13 9.54 -8.54
N LEU A 366 -9.93 10.07 -7.60
CA LEU A 366 -9.47 10.46 -6.27
C LEU A 366 -9.56 9.26 -5.32
N PRO A 367 -8.43 8.59 -4.98
CA PRO A 367 -8.49 7.37 -4.19
C PRO A 367 -8.93 7.69 -2.77
N GLY A 368 -10.09 7.18 -2.35
CA GLY A 368 -10.52 7.25 -0.94
C GLY A 368 -10.33 5.93 -0.22
N ARG A 369 -10.23 5.97 1.11
CA ARG A 369 -10.05 4.77 1.93
C ARG A 369 -10.99 4.81 3.13
N LEU A 370 -11.51 3.64 3.49
CA LEU A 370 -12.26 3.45 4.72
C LEU A 370 -11.35 2.77 5.74
N ILE A 371 -11.13 3.41 6.87
CA ILE A 371 -10.40 2.84 8.00
C ILE A 371 -11.44 2.28 8.97
N LEU A 372 -11.50 0.96 9.14
CA LEU A 372 -12.37 0.31 10.11
C LEU A 372 -11.59 -0.07 11.35
N PHE A 373 -12.09 0.37 12.50
CA PHE A 373 -11.60 -0.02 13.81
C PHE A 373 -12.56 -1.03 14.42
N ALA A 374 -12.06 -2.22 14.75
CA ALA A 374 -12.82 -3.29 15.37
C ALA A 374 -12.13 -3.73 16.67
N ALA A 375 -12.93 -4.00 17.70
CA ALA A 375 -12.39 -4.56 18.93
C ALA A 375 -12.15 -6.06 18.78
N ASN A 376 -11.16 -6.57 19.49
CA ASN A 376 -10.92 -8.01 19.59
C ASN A 376 -12.19 -8.69 20.13
N SER A 377 -12.44 -9.92 19.69
CA SER A 377 -13.65 -10.70 20.05
C SER A 377 -13.82 -10.93 21.56
N SER A 378 -12.78 -10.73 22.36
CA SER A 378 -12.79 -10.84 23.82
C SER A 378 -13.03 -9.52 24.56
N ALA A 379 -13.04 -8.38 23.86
CA ALA A 379 -13.20 -7.07 24.49
C ALA A 379 -14.68 -6.80 24.82
N PRO A 380 -14.97 -6.16 25.98
CA PRO A 380 -16.34 -5.77 26.31
C PRO A 380 -16.86 -4.68 25.37
N SER A 381 -18.16 -4.68 25.10
CA SER A 381 -18.81 -3.76 24.17
C SER A 381 -18.64 -2.27 24.51
N THR A 382 -18.43 -1.96 25.79
CA THR A 382 -18.16 -0.61 26.30
C THR A 382 -16.84 -0.03 25.78
N VAL A 383 -15.88 -0.87 25.38
CA VAL A 383 -14.59 -0.42 24.82
C VAL A 383 -14.82 0.28 23.48
N LEU A 384 -15.64 -0.30 22.59
CA LEU A 384 -15.93 0.32 21.30
C LEU A 384 -16.75 1.60 21.44
N GLU A 385 -17.70 1.66 22.36
CA GLU A 385 -18.48 2.89 22.60
C GLU A 385 -17.58 4.03 23.10
N THR A 386 -16.72 3.75 24.08
CA THR A 386 -15.75 4.73 24.60
C THR A 386 -14.74 5.14 23.53
N PHE A 387 -14.27 4.17 22.73
CA PHE A 387 -13.36 4.42 21.63
C PHE A 387 -14.03 5.27 20.53
N ALA A 388 -15.30 5.02 20.19
CA ALA A 388 -16.04 5.79 19.19
C ALA A 388 -16.12 7.28 19.56
N GLU A 389 -16.40 7.56 20.84
CA GLU A 389 -16.47 8.93 21.35
C GLU A 389 -15.10 9.62 21.27
N ARG A 390 -14.02 8.95 21.72
CA ARG A 390 -12.66 9.48 21.61
C ARG A 390 -12.22 9.67 20.17
N LEU A 391 -12.55 8.72 19.30
CA LEU A 391 -12.21 8.76 17.88
C LEU A 391 -12.90 9.91 17.16
N GLY A 392 -14.18 10.17 17.46
CA GLY A 392 -14.89 11.34 16.95
C GLY A 392 -14.18 12.65 17.30
N ASN A 393 -13.64 12.74 18.52
CA ASN A 393 -12.88 13.91 18.96
C ASN A 393 -11.48 13.99 18.34
N ALA A 394 -10.81 12.84 18.12
CA ALA A 394 -9.45 12.75 17.59
C ALA A 394 -9.36 12.88 16.06
N ALA A 395 -10.42 12.50 15.34
CA ALA A 395 -10.52 12.59 13.88
C ALA A 395 -10.41 14.03 13.39
N ALA A 396 -9.83 14.21 12.19
CA ALA A 396 -9.66 15.54 11.63
C ALA A 396 -11.03 16.21 11.36
N PRO A 397 -11.14 17.54 11.53
CA PRO A 397 -12.32 18.28 11.09
C PRO A 397 -12.49 18.08 9.58
N GLY A 398 -13.48 17.29 9.17
CA GLY A 398 -13.69 16.93 7.76
C GLY A 398 -13.86 15.44 7.51
N ASP A 399 -13.29 14.59 8.36
CA ASP A 399 -13.34 13.14 8.19
C ASP A 399 -14.66 12.57 8.75
N PRO A 400 -15.50 11.91 7.94
CA PRO A 400 -16.74 11.30 8.44
C PRO A 400 -16.40 10.12 9.35
N VAL A 401 -16.95 10.11 10.57
CA VAL A 401 -16.84 8.99 11.50
C VAL A 401 -18.21 8.40 11.70
N GLY A 402 -18.38 7.09 11.54
CA GLY A 402 -19.67 6.44 11.68
C GLY A 402 -19.56 5.01 12.18
N ALA A 403 -20.61 4.53 12.83
CA ALA A 403 -20.69 3.12 13.21
C ALA A 403 -20.98 2.24 11.98
N VAL A 404 -20.34 1.08 11.92
CA VAL A 404 -20.59 0.05 10.91
C VAL A 404 -21.08 -1.20 11.63
N GLY A 405 -22.35 -1.55 11.41
CA GLY A 405 -23.01 -2.68 12.05
C GLY A 405 -24.53 -2.68 11.86
N ASP A 406 -25.18 -3.69 12.44
CA ASP A 406 -26.62 -3.99 12.29
C ASP A 406 -27.56 -2.97 12.99
N GLY A 407 -27.01 -1.90 13.56
CA GLY A 407 -27.78 -0.79 14.15
C GLY A 407 -28.59 -1.11 15.41
N LYS A 408 -28.76 -2.38 15.79
CA LYS A 408 -29.57 -2.80 16.96
C LYS A 408 -28.78 -3.30 18.17
N THR A 409 -27.54 -3.76 17.99
CA THR A 409 -26.74 -4.37 19.07
C THR A 409 -25.27 -4.09 18.86
N ILE A 410 -24.78 -2.99 19.45
CA ILE A 410 -23.36 -2.60 19.59
C ILE A 410 -22.65 -2.40 18.21
N PRO A 411 -21.95 -1.28 17.98
CA PRO A 411 -21.16 -1.14 16.77
C PRO A 411 -20.15 -2.28 16.66
N ILE A 412 -20.19 -3.05 15.56
CA ILE A 412 -19.22 -4.14 15.31
C ILE A 412 -17.86 -3.53 14.95
N ALA A 413 -17.90 -2.39 14.25
CA ALA A 413 -16.74 -1.58 13.95
C ALA A 413 -17.12 -0.08 13.91
N ILE A 414 -16.11 0.77 14.03
CA ILE A 414 -16.24 2.21 13.79
C ILE A 414 -15.41 2.55 12.57
N GLY A 415 -16.03 3.18 11.59
CA GLY A 415 -15.39 3.61 10.35
C GLY A 415 -14.99 5.07 10.39
N VAL A 416 -13.78 5.37 9.91
CA VAL A 416 -13.34 6.71 9.55
C VAL A 416 -13.11 6.74 8.06
N LEU A 417 -13.85 7.57 7.35
CA LEU A 417 -13.72 7.73 5.91
C LEU A 417 -12.67 8.81 5.62
N SER A 418 -11.61 8.44 4.93
CA SER A 418 -10.62 9.37 4.40
C SER A 418 -10.86 9.51 2.90
N PRO A 419 -11.51 10.59 2.43
CA PRO A 419 -12.03 10.67 1.06
C PRO A 419 -10.95 10.68 -0.02
N VAL A 420 -9.73 11.12 0.30
CA VAL A 420 -8.61 11.20 -0.63
C VAL A 420 -7.32 10.84 0.11
N SER A 421 -7.03 9.56 0.17
CA SER A 421 -5.79 9.05 0.77
C SER A 421 -5.29 7.80 0.04
N SER A 422 -3.97 7.68 -0.06
CA SER A 422 -3.36 6.41 -0.43
C SER A 422 -3.55 5.38 0.69
N HIS A 423 -3.34 4.10 0.39
CA HIS A 423 -3.42 3.05 1.41
C HIS A 423 -2.42 3.29 2.55
N GLU A 424 -1.19 3.69 2.22
CA GLU A 424 -0.15 3.99 3.21
C GLU A 424 -0.50 5.21 4.06
N ALA A 425 -1.04 6.27 3.44
CA ALA A 425 -1.48 7.46 4.17
C ALA A 425 -2.64 7.12 5.12
N ALA A 426 -3.60 6.31 4.68
CA ALA A 426 -4.71 5.85 5.52
C ALA A 426 -4.22 4.99 6.71
N ASP A 427 -3.23 4.13 6.49
CA ASP A 427 -2.61 3.32 7.55
C ASP A 427 -1.86 4.17 8.59
N GLN A 428 -1.14 5.21 8.11
CA GLN A 428 -0.51 6.20 8.98
C GLN A 428 -1.53 7.01 9.78
N ILE A 429 -2.62 7.46 9.14
CA ILE A 429 -3.74 8.14 9.81
C ILE A 429 -4.34 7.22 10.88
N ALA A 430 -4.57 5.95 10.57
CA ALA A 430 -5.10 4.98 11.53
C ALA A 430 -4.19 4.84 12.76
N THR A 431 -2.88 4.69 12.53
CA THR A 431 -1.87 4.62 13.61
C THR A 431 -1.84 5.89 14.45
N GLN A 432 -1.94 7.06 13.81
CA GLN A 432 -2.00 8.34 14.52
C GLN A 432 -3.28 8.49 15.35
N LEU A 433 -4.42 8.05 14.82
CA LEU A 433 -5.69 8.07 15.54
C LEU A 433 -5.66 7.16 16.76
N LEU A 434 -5.16 5.92 16.63
CA LEU A 434 -4.99 4.99 17.75
C LEU A 434 -4.10 5.58 18.86
N ARG A 435 -3.04 6.30 18.47
CA ARG A 435 -2.14 6.97 19.42
C ARG A 435 -2.82 8.15 20.11
N ARG A 436 -3.66 8.92 19.41
CA ARG A 436 -4.39 10.08 19.96
C ARG A 436 -5.54 9.68 20.88
N THR A 437 -6.15 8.53 20.67
CA THR A 437 -7.24 8.02 21.52
C THR A 437 -6.75 7.40 22.83
N GLU A 438 -5.42 7.38 23.07
CA GLU A 438 -4.76 6.81 24.24
C GLU A 438 -5.19 5.37 24.54
N THR A 439 -5.50 4.63 23.48
CA THR A 439 -5.75 3.19 23.55
C THR A 439 -4.40 2.50 23.61
N GLU A 440 -3.84 2.35 24.81
CA GLU A 440 -2.64 1.53 25.05
C GLU A 440 -2.93 0.03 24.92
N ASP A 441 -4.20 -0.37 25.03
CA ASP A 441 -4.61 -1.76 24.86
C ASP A 441 -4.63 -2.15 23.38
N ASP A 442 -3.95 -3.26 23.05
CA ASP A 442 -4.04 -4.05 21.80
C ASP A 442 -5.47 -4.58 21.50
N SER A 443 -6.47 -4.08 22.24
CA SER A 443 -7.89 -4.43 22.18
C SER A 443 -8.58 -3.94 20.91
N VAL A 444 -8.05 -2.93 20.21
CA VAL A 444 -8.61 -2.38 18.97
C VAL A 444 -7.63 -2.57 17.83
N LYS A 445 -8.07 -3.21 16.76
CA LYS A 445 -7.32 -3.36 15.51
C LYS A 445 -7.94 -2.50 14.43
N HIS A 446 -7.10 -1.96 13.54
CA HIS A 446 -7.56 -1.25 12.36
C HIS A 446 -7.33 -2.07 11.09
N HIS A 447 -8.21 -1.87 10.12
CA HIS A 447 -8.10 -2.41 8.78
C HIS A 447 -8.44 -1.31 7.78
N VAL A 448 -7.61 -1.17 6.75
CA VAL A 448 -7.81 -0.19 5.67
C VAL A 448 -8.43 -0.91 4.48
N PHE A 449 -9.55 -0.38 3.99
CA PHE A 449 -10.29 -0.92 2.86
C PHE A 449 -10.35 0.09 1.70
N SER A 450 -10.38 -0.44 0.47
CA SER A 450 -10.80 0.36 -0.68
C SER A 450 -12.28 0.74 -0.57
N LEU A 451 -12.74 1.81 -1.22
CA LEU A 451 -14.15 2.20 -1.15
C LEU A 451 -15.07 1.15 -1.82
N THR A 452 -14.56 0.45 -2.82
CA THR A 452 -15.29 -0.65 -3.46
C THR A 452 -15.59 -1.78 -2.47
N GLU A 453 -14.61 -2.15 -1.63
CA GLU A 453 -14.79 -3.13 -0.56
C GLU A 453 -15.68 -2.58 0.56
N ALA A 454 -15.46 -1.31 0.95
CA ALA A 454 -16.25 -0.63 1.95
C ALA A 454 -17.75 -0.65 1.64
N ILE A 455 -18.14 -0.37 0.39
CA ILE A 455 -19.54 -0.42 -0.05
C ILE A 455 -20.12 -1.83 0.12
N ARG A 456 -19.36 -2.88 -0.21
CA ARG A 456 -19.81 -4.26 -0.05
C ARG A 456 -20.04 -4.59 1.43
N ILE A 457 -19.13 -4.16 2.30
CA ILE A 457 -19.23 -4.36 3.76
C ILE A 457 -20.49 -3.65 4.30
N VAL A 458 -20.68 -2.38 3.94
CA VAL A 458 -21.80 -1.58 4.43
C VAL A 458 -23.15 -2.10 3.91
N LYS A 459 -23.26 -2.40 2.61
CA LYS A 459 -24.49 -2.97 2.01
C LYS A 459 -24.80 -4.38 2.54
N GLY A 460 -23.77 -5.18 2.80
CA GLY A 460 -23.91 -6.48 3.46
C GLY A 460 -24.52 -6.34 4.85
N SER A 461 -24.04 -5.38 5.64
CA SER A 461 -24.57 -5.13 7.00
C SER A 461 -26.02 -4.63 7.00
N GLN A 462 -26.40 -3.75 6.07
CA GLN A 462 -27.78 -3.27 5.94
C GLN A 462 -28.75 -4.38 5.51
N SER A 463 -28.30 -5.28 4.64
CA SER A 463 -29.12 -6.40 4.16
C SER A 463 -29.45 -7.40 5.28
N ALA A 464 -28.49 -7.68 6.16
CA ALA A 464 -28.72 -8.51 7.35
C ALA A 464 -29.77 -7.89 8.29
N SER A 465 -29.69 -6.56 8.50
CA SER A 465 -30.63 -5.81 9.33
C SER A 465 -32.07 -5.88 8.83
N ASN A 466 -32.26 -5.71 7.51
CA ASN A 466 -33.59 -5.76 6.90
C ASN A 466 -34.22 -7.15 6.98
N VAL A 467 -33.42 -8.22 6.88
CA VAL A 467 -33.91 -9.60 7.04
C VAL A 467 -34.38 -9.86 8.47
N GLN A 468 -33.63 -9.40 9.48
CA GLN A 468 -34.05 -9.52 10.88
C GLN A 468 -35.25 -8.63 11.23
N ALA A 469 -35.34 -7.43 10.65
CA ALA A 469 -36.48 -6.54 10.84
C ALA A 469 -37.77 -7.14 10.25
N HIS A 470 -37.70 -7.81 9.10
CA HIS A 470 -38.84 -8.54 8.53
C HIS A 470 -39.19 -9.81 9.32
N ALA A 471 -38.21 -10.50 9.91
CA ALA A 471 -38.47 -11.65 10.77
C ALA A 471 -39.10 -11.28 12.13
N ALA A 472 -38.87 -10.05 12.61
CA ALA A 472 -39.42 -9.54 13.87
C ALA A 472 -40.75 -8.77 13.71
N ALA A 473 -41.24 -8.59 12.48
CA ALA A 473 -42.57 -8.02 12.27
C ALA A 473 -43.63 -8.95 12.88
N PRO A 474 -44.55 -8.45 13.72
CA PRO A 474 -45.57 -9.30 14.35
C PRO A 474 -46.39 -9.98 13.25
N THR A 475 -46.46 -11.31 13.32
CA THR A 475 -47.33 -12.13 12.47
C THR A 475 -48.71 -11.46 12.42
N PRO A 476 -49.25 -11.13 11.23
CA PRO A 476 -50.53 -10.46 11.15
C PRO A 476 -51.56 -11.27 11.94
N GLN A 477 -52.09 -10.67 13.01
CA GLN A 477 -53.18 -11.26 13.77
C GLN A 477 -54.29 -11.58 12.78
N LYS A 478 -54.62 -12.87 12.69
CA LYS A 478 -55.75 -13.38 11.93
C LYS A 478 -56.97 -12.49 12.27
N PRO A 479 -57.59 -11.81 11.30
CA PRO A 479 -58.71 -10.93 11.58
C PRO A 479 -59.79 -11.72 12.31
N ALA A 480 -60.23 -11.19 13.45
CA ALA A 480 -61.35 -11.73 14.20
C ALA A 480 -62.54 -11.87 13.25
N ALA A 481 -63.14 -13.06 13.24
CA ALA A 481 -64.31 -13.37 12.44
C ALA A 481 -65.41 -12.33 12.73
N ALA A 482 -65.86 -11.65 11.68
CA ALA A 482 -67.01 -10.77 11.74
C ALA A 482 -68.26 -11.57 12.16
N PRO A 483 -69.11 -11.05 13.06
CA PRO A 483 -70.36 -11.71 13.41
C PRO A 483 -71.31 -11.73 12.20
N GLU A 484 -71.89 -12.91 11.94
CA GLU A 484 -72.93 -13.15 10.94
C GLU A 484 -74.08 -12.16 11.12
N ALA A 485 -74.32 -11.36 10.07
CA ALA A 485 -75.51 -10.53 9.97
C ALA A 485 -76.72 -11.45 9.67
N VAL A 486 -77.65 -11.49 10.61
CA VAL A 486 -78.95 -12.15 10.50
C VAL A 486 -79.80 -11.43 9.45
N ASN A 487 -80.22 -12.19 8.44
CA ASN A 487 -81.22 -11.79 7.44
C ASN A 487 -82.56 -11.46 8.12
N ALA A 488 -83.06 -10.24 7.92
CA ALA A 488 -84.46 -9.90 8.16
C ALA A 488 -85.21 -9.88 6.80
N PRO A 489 -86.37 -10.55 6.68
CA PRO A 489 -87.12 -10.62 5.43
C PRO A 489 -87.94 -9.35 5.19
N ALA A 490 -88.07 -9.01 3.92
CA ALA A 490 -88.94 -7.96 3.40
C ALA A 490 -90.41 -8.23 3.76
N SER A 491 -91.06 -7.25 4.38
CA SER A 491 -92.52 -7.14 4.41
C SER A 491 -92.98 -6.17 3.32
N THR A 492 -93.83 -6.68 2.46
CA THR A 492 -94.74 -5.94 1.58
C THR A 492 -95.69 -5.04 2.38
N ASP A 493 -95.78 -3.77 2.00
CA ASP A 493 -97.02 -3.07 1.62
C ASP A 493 -96.70 -1.73 0.93
#